data_AF-A0A6G7Y9B0-F1
#
_entry.id   AF-A0A6G7Y9B0-F1
#
_cell.length_a   1.000
_cell.length_b   1.000
_cell.length_c   1.000
_cell.angle_alpha   90.00
_cell.angle_beta   90.00
_cell.angle_gamma   90.00
#
_symmetry.space_group_name_H-M   'P 1'
#
loop_
_entity.id
_entity.type
_entity.pdbx_description
1 polymer ?
#
loop_
_entity_poly.entity_id
_entity_poly.type
_entity_poly.pdbx_seq_one_letter_code
_entity_poly.pdbx_strand_id
1 'polypeptide(L)'
;MFEGEEAVGWCQYGSPAELPGITHRAQVAAPGDLPDYRITCFYVDRRHRGRGVARAALAGALDLIAAAGGGVVDGYPQDRAPGVRVSSPFLHGGSRAMFEDAGFVYVRPKGTRDCIVRRTVAPA
;
A
#
# COMPACT_ATOMS: atom_id res chain seq x y z
N MET A 1 5.51 5.14 12.14
CA MET A 1 6.78 5.89 12.06
C MET A 1 6.74 6.98 13.09
N PHE A 2 7.81 7.10 13.88
CA PHE A 2 7.93 8.10 14.94
C PHE A 2 9.17 8.98 14.73
N GLU A 3 9.07 10.27 15.06
CA GLU A 3 10.22 11.17 15.26
C GLU A 3 10.17 11.61 16.73
N GLY A 4 11.07 11.07 17.56
CA GLY A 4 10.91 11.15 19.01
C GLY A 4 9.63 10.46 19.47
N GLU A 5 8.76 11.19 20.17
CA GLU A 5 7.45 10.71 20.63
C GLU A 5 6.32 11.00 19.62
N GLU A 6 6.59 11.72 18.53
CA GLU A 6 5.57 12.15 17.57
C GLU A 6 5.35 11.11 16.47
N ALA A 7 4.10 10.68 16.26
CA ALA A 7 3.72 9.80 15.15
C ALA A 7 3.66 10.58 13.82
N VAL A 8 4.69 10.45 12.99
CA VAL A 8 4.85 11.23 11.75
C VAL A 8 4.23 10.55 10.51
N GLY A 9 3.85 9.28 10.61
CA GLY A 9 3.19 8.56 9.53
C GLY A 9 2.94 7.08 9.81
N TRP A 10 2.01 6.48 9.08
CA TRP A 10 1.69 5.06 9.16
C TRP A 10 1.20 4.51 7.83
N CYS A 11 1.20 3.18 7.74
CA CYS A 11 0.67 2.38 6.66
C CYS A 11 -0.37 1.43 7.27
N GLN A 12 -1.60 1.45 6.77
CA GLN A 12 -2.63 0.49 7.17
C GLN A 12 -2.42 -0.80 6.38
N TYR A 13 -2.29 -1.91 7.11
CA TYR A 13 -2.29 -3.26 6.53
C TYR A 13 -3.15 -4.22 7.36
N GLY A 14 -3.59 -5.31 6.75
CA GLY A 14 -4.42 -6.33 7.40
C GLY A 14 -5.05 -7.30 6.40
N SER A 15 -5.66 -8.37 6.90
CA SER A 15 -6.32 -9.36 6.05
C SER A 15 -7.54 -8.78 5.32
N PRO A 16 -8.02 -9.43 4.23
CA PRO A 16 -9.28 -9.07 3.59
C PRO A 16 -10.49 -8.99 4.53
N ALA A 17 -10.48 -9.76 5.63
CA ALA A 17 -11.53 -9.79 6.63
C ALA A 17 -11.46 -8.62 7.61
N GLU A 18 -10.24 -8.24 8.04
CA GLU A 18 -10.00 -7.07 8.91
C GLU A 18 -10.21 -5.75 8.16
N LEU A 19 -9.95 -5.74 6.85
CA LEU A 19 -10.07 -4.58 5.99
C LEU A 19 -11.12 -4.80 4.88
N PRO A 20 -12.42 -4.92 5.21
CA PRO A 20 -13.47 -5.20 4.23
C PRO A 20 -13.83 -3.96 3.38
N GLY A 21 -13.55 -2.76 3.91
CA GLY A 21 -13.88 -1.47 3.29
C GLY A 21 -12.92 -1.12 2.16
N ILE A 22 -13.19 -1.61 0.95
CA ILE A 22 -12.42 -1.26 -0.24
C ILE A 22 -13.33 -0.85 -1.41
N THR A 23 -12.99 0.29 -2.04
CA THR A 23 -13.68 0.77 -3.24
C THR A 23 -13.44 -0.19 -4.41
N HIS A 24 -14.42 -0.32 -5.31
CA HIS A 24 -14.40 -1.28 -6.42
C HIS A 24 -14.23 -2.74 -5.95
N ARG A 25 -14.90 -3.12 -4.86
CA ARG A 25 -14.81 -4.46 -4.25
C ARG A 25 -14.94 -5.61 -5.24
N ALA A 26 -15.80 -5.52 -6.25
CA ALA A 26 -15.93 -6.56 -7.29
C ALA A 26 -14.65 -6.76 -8.11
N GLN A 27 -13.86 -5.71 -8.35
CA GLN A 27 -12.59 -5.78 -9.08
C GLN A 27 -11.44 -6.27 -8.18
N VAL A 28 -11.54 -6.03 -6.87
CA VAL A 28 -10.56 -6.44 -5.86
C VAL A 28 -10.77 -7.89 -5.43
N ALA A 29 -12.01 -8.29 -5.19
CA ALA A 29 -12.39 -9.60 -4.68
C ALA A 29 -12.80 -10.55 -5.81
N ALA A 30 -11.98 -10.63 -6.86
CA ALA A 30 -12.19 -11.65 -7.89
C ALA A 30 -12.15 -13.04 -7.21
N PRO A 31 -13.15 -13.92 -7.44
CA PRO A 31 -13.21 -15.21 -6.78
C PRO A 31 -11.93 -16.04 -7.02
N GLY A 32 -11.34 -16.57 -5.95
CA GLY A 32 -10.13 -17.41 -6.00
C GLY A 32 -8.79 -16.67 -5.98
N ASP A 33 -8.78 -15.33 -5.91
CA ASP A 33 -7.57 -14.50 -6.03
C ASP A 33 -7.41 -13.49 -4.88
N LEU A 34 -7.87 -13.84 -3.68
CA LEU A 34 -7.73 -12.97 -2.51
C LEU A 34 -6.31 -13.06 -1.93
N PRO A 35 -5.68 -11.92 -1.60
CA PRO A 35 -4.40 -11.90 -0.92
C PRO A 35 -4.54 -12.25 0.56
N ASP A 36 -3.45 -12.66 1.20
CA ASP A 36 -3.40 -12.84 2.66
C ASP A 36 -3.46 -11.48 3.36
N TYR A 37 -2.84 -10.45 2.77
CA TYR A 37 -2.79 -9.09 3.30
C TYR A 37 -3.14 -8.03 2.26
N ARG A 38 -3.70 -6.92 2.75
CA ARG A 38 -3.97 -5.70 1.98
C ARG A 38 -3.18 -4.55 2.57
N ILE A 39 -2.70 -3.66 1.71
CA ILE A 39 -2.19 -2.34 2.07
C ILE A 39 -3.12 -1.30 1.46
N THR A 40 -3.93 -0.66 2.31
CA THR A 40 -5.09 0.14 1.87
C THR A 40 -4.83 1.64 1.89
N CYS A 41 -4.10 2.16 2.87
CA CYS A 41 -3.82 3.58 2.96
C CYS A 41 -2.53 3.93 3.71
N PHE A 42 -2.03 5.12 3.42
CA PHE A 42 -0.90 5.77 4.05
C PHE A 42 -1.35 7.11 4.62
N TYR A 43 -0.79 7.43 5.78
CA TYR A 43 -0.80 8.76 6.32
C TYR A 43 0.63 9.25 6.50
N VAL A 44 0.87 10.51 6.13
CA VAL A 44 2.12 11.21 6.39
C VAL A 44 1.76 12.60 6.87
N ASP A 45 2.29 12.97 8.03
CA ASP A 45 2.13 14.31 8.58
C ASP A 45 2.62 15.35 7.55
N ARG A 46 1.92 16.48 7.48
CA ARG A 46 2.16 17.49 6.44
C ARG A 46 3.58 18.06 6.49
N ARG A 47 4.16 18.21 7.68
CA ARG A 47 5.53 18.71 7.87
C ARG A 47 6.60 17.68 7.47
N HIS A 48 6.18 16.43 7.31
CA HIS A 48 7.03 15.27 7.04
C HIS A 48 6.89 14.71 5.62
N ARG A 49 6.06 15.35 4.79
CA ARG A 49 5.89 14.97 3.38
C ARG A 49 7.18 15.18 2.59
N GLY A 50 7.40 14.35 1.57
CA GLY A 50 8.61 14.41 0.74
C GLY A 50 9.87 13.83 1.38
N ARG A 51 9.83 13.43 2.66
CA ARG A 51 10.97 12.84 3.40
C ARG A 51 11.01 11.30 3.36
N GLY A 52 10.24 10.67 2.47
CA GLY A 52 10.22 9.20 2.35
C GLY A 52 9.43 8.45 3.43
N VAL A 53 8.67 9.13 4.30
CA VAL A 53 7.92 8.50 5.41
C VAL A 53 6.97 7.39 4.94
N ALA A 54 6.26 7.57 3.82
CA ALA A 54 5.37 6.53 3.27
C ALA A 54 6.14 5.27 2.83
N ARG A 55 7.34 5.44 2.27
CA ARG A 55 8.22 4.31 1.90
C ARG A 55 8.68 3.54 3.14
N ALA A 56 9.09 4.26 4.17
CA ALA A 56 9.49 3.64 5.44
C ALA A 56 8.31 2.92 6.11
N ALA A 57 7.11 3.51 6.08
CA ALA A 57 5.91 2.88 6.60
C ALA A 57 5.50 1.62 5.80
N LEU A 58 5.65 1.63 4.48
CA LEU A 58 5.45 0.45 3.63
C LEU A 58 6.45 -0.65 4.01
N ALA A 59 7.74 -0.33 4.11
CA ALA A 59 8.77 -1.29 4.50
C ALA A 59 8.46 -1.93 5.85
N GLY A 60 8.15 -1.12 6.87
CA GLY A 60 7.80 -1.63 8.19
C GLY A 60 6.55 -2.52 8.20
N ALA A 61 5.54 -2.23 7.37
CA ALA A 61 4.38 -3.11 7.23
C ALA A 61 4.76 -4.47 6.63
N LEU A 62 5.67 -4.49 5.64
CA LEU A 62 6.16 -5.74 5.05
C LEU A 62 7.00 -6.55 6.04
N ASP A 63 7.82 -5.88 6.86
CA ASP A 63 8.59 -6.55 7.91
C ASP A 63 7.67 -7.19 8.96
N LEU A 64 6.60 -6.50 9.36
CA LEU A 64 5.60 -7.05 10.27
C LEU A 64 4.83 -8.23 9.66
N ILE A 65 4.54 -8.18 8.36
CA ILE A 65 3.93 -9.31 7.62
C ILE A 65 4.89 -10.50 7.57
N ALA A 66 6.18 -10.27 7.28
CA ALA A 66 7.19 -11.33 7.29
C ALA A 66 7.30 -11.99 8.67
N ALA A 67 7.35 -11.19 9.73
CA ALA A 67 7.38 -11.68 11.13
C ALA A 67 6.10 -12.45 11.51
N ALA A 68 4.96 -12.16 10.87
CA ALA A 68 3.70 -12.87 11.07
C ALA A 68 3.58 -14.17 10.24
N GLY A 69 4.61 -14.56 9.48
CA GLY A 69 4.63 -15.78 8.67
C GLY A 69 4.66 -15.55 7.15
N GLY A 70 4.66 -14.28 6.71
CA GLY A 70 4.65 -13.94 5.30
C GLY A 70 3.31 -14.20 4.61
N GLY A 71 3.28 -14.03 3.29
CA GLY A 71 2.08 -14.23 2.48
C GLY A 71 2.01 -13.33 1.24
N VAL A 72 0.91 -13.44 0.51
CA VAL A 72 0.56 -12.61 -0.62
C VAL A 72 0.01 -11.27 -0.13
N VAL A 73 0.61 -10.18 -0.58
CA VAL A 73 0.26 -8.82 -0.19
C VAL A 73 -0.18 -8.03 -1.42
N ASP A 74 -1.39 -7.47 -1.37
CA ASP A 74 -1.88 -6.54 -2.40
C ASP A 74 -1.85 -5.08 -1.93
N GLY A 75 -1.37 -4.21 -2.80
CA GLY A 75 -1.48 -2.76 -2.69
C GLY A 75 -2.43 -2.18 -3.73
N TYR A 76 -3.00 -1.01 -3.44
CA TYR A 76 -3.94 -0.32 -4.33
C TYR A 76 -3.49 1.11 -4.66
N PRO A 77 -2.29 1.29 -5.24
CA PRO A 77 -1.78 2.62 -5.53
C PRO A 77 -2.49 3.25 -6.73
N GLN A 78 -2.31 4.57 -6.85
CA GLN A 78 -2.66 5.26 -8.08
C GLN A 78 -1.72 4.86 -9.22
N ASP A 79 -2.31 4.43 -10.33
CA ASP A 79 -1.63 4.06 -11.57
C ASP A 79 -1.50 5.31 -12.44
N ARG A 80 -0.38 6.01 -12.27
CA ARG A 80 -0.15 7.29 -12.94
C ARG A 80 0.79 7.11 -14.12
N ALA A 81 0.48 7.79 -15.21
CA ALA A 81 1.46 8.02 -16.25
C ALA A 81 2.70 8.73 -15.66
N PRO A 82 3.92 8.38 -16.10
CA PRO A 82 5.14 9.06 -15.69
C PRO A 82 5.00 10.59 -15.85
N GLY A 83 5.39 11.35 -14.82
CA GLY A 83 5.40 12.83 -14.84
C GLY A 83 4.13 13.53 -14.32
N VAL A 84 3.03 12.82 -14.05
CA VAL A 84 1.79 13.45 -13.51
C VAL A 84 1.89 13.70 -12.00
N ARG A 85 2.08 14.96 -11.62
CA ARG A 85 2.01 15.42 -10.21
C ARG A 85 0.57 15.76 -9.84
N VAL A 86 0.06 15.15 -8.78
CA VAL A 86 -1.22 15.53 -8.14
C VAL A 86 -0.91 15.87 -6.69
N SER A 87 -1.67 16.80 -6.14
CA SER A 87 -1.54 17.25 -4.76
C SER A 87 -1.69 16.08 -3.77
N SER A 88 -0.86 16.11 -2.74
CA SER A 88 -0.77 15.12 -1.66
C SER A 88 -2.09 14.73 -0.94
N PRO A 89 -3.16 15.55 -0.86
CA PRO A 89 -4.39 15.14 -0.18
C PRO A 89 -5.10 13.94 -0.83
N PHE A 90 -4.80 13.64 -2.10
CA PHE A 90 -5.49 12.58 -2.84
C PHE A 90 -4.64 11.30 -3.01
N LEU A 91 -3.49 11.20 -2.34
CA LEU A 91 -2.52 10.10 -2.45
C LEU A 91 -2.59 9.12 -1.27
N HIS A 92 -3.78 8.89 -0.73
CA HIS A 92 -3.95 7.98 0.39
C HIS A 92 -3.45 6.56 0.08
N GLY A 93 -3.56 6.06 -1.15
CA GLY A 93 -3.07 4.74 -1.55
C GLY A 93 -1.58 4.67 -1.90
N GLY A 94 -0.83 5.78 -1.88
CA GLY A 94 0.53 5.84 -2.41
C GLY A 94 0.60 5.84 -3.95
N SER A 95 1.81 5.79 -4.51
CA SER A 95 2.06 5.74 -5.95
C SER A 95 2.54 4.37 -6.41
N ARG A 96 2.24 3.99 -7.65
CA ARG A 96 2.71 2.71 -8.22
C ARG A 96 4.22 2.52 -8.12
N ALA A 97 5.00 3.56 -8.47
CA ALA A 97 6.46 3.54 -8.36
C ALA A 97 6.96 3.24 -6.93
N MET A 98 6.27 3.74 -5.90
CA MET A 98 6.63 3.44 -4.51
C MET A 98 6.50 1.95 -4.17
N PHE A 99 5.47 1.30 -4.71
CA PHE A 99 5.26 -0.13 -4.55
C PHE A 99 6.23 -0.96 -5.40
N GLU A 100 6.49 -0.54 -6.65
CA GLU A 100 7.46 -1.18 -7.53
C GLU A 100 8.88 -1.17 -6.94
N ASP A 101 9.31 -0.04 -6.37
CA ASP A 101 10.58 0.06 -5.64
C ASP A 101 10.64 -0.87 -4.41
N ALA A 102 9.48 -1.20 -3.85
CA ALA A 102 9.33 -2.17 -2.77
C ALA A 102 9.12 -3.61 -3.29
N GLY A 103 9.38 -3.89 -4.56
CA GLY A 103 9.33 -5.22 -5.16
C GLY A 103 7.92 -5.73 -5.47
N PHE A 104 6.91 -4.86 -5.50
CA PHE A 104 5.59 -5.23 -6.00
C PHE A 104 5.55 -5.22 -7.53
N VAL A 105 4.75 -6.11 -8.09
CA VAL A 105 4.47 -6.19 -9.52
C VAL A 105 3.04 -5.76 -9.82
N TYR A 106 2.83 -5.17 -10.99
CA TYR A 106 1.50 -4.83 -11.48
C TYR A 106 0.67 -6.08 -11.75
N VAL A 107 -0.61 -6.07 -11.32
CA VAL A 107 -1.57 -7.16 -11.58
C VAL A 107 -2.59 -6.73 -12.62
N ARG A 108 -3.39 -5.70 -12.33
CA ARG A 108 -4.52 -5.25 -13.16
C ARG A 108 -4.99 -3.84 -12.79
N PRO A 109 -5.75 -3.15 -13.65
CA PRO A 109 -6.31 -1.85 -13.30
C PRO A 109 -7.45 -1.99 -12.27
N LYS A 110 -7.68 -0.92 -11.49
CA LYS A 110 -8.75 -0.79 -10.51
C LYS A 110 -9.39 0.60 -10.65
N GLY A 111 -10.65 0.64 -11.05
CA GLY A 111 -11.28 1.90 -11.43
C GLY A 111 -10.54 2.60 -12.58
N THR A 112 -10.59 3.93 -12.61
CA THR A 112 -10.00 4.74 -13.69
C THR A 112 -8.61 5.28 -13.39
N ARG A 113 -8.18 5.25 -12.13
CA ARG A 113 -6.94 5.92 -11.66
C ARG A 113 -6.07 5.06 -10.76
N ASP A 114 -6.54 3.88 -10.37
CA ASP A 114 -5.81 2.99 -9.48
C ASP A 114 -5.46 1.69 -10.20
N CYS A 115 -4.53 0.94 -9.62
CA CYS A 115 -4.24 -0.43 -10.03
C CYS A 115 -4.16 -1.32 -8.79
N ILE A 116 -4.10 -2.62 -9.04
CA ILE A 116 -3.71 -3.61 -8.06
C ILE A 116 -2.26 -3.98 -8.35
N VAL A 117 -1.42 -3.90 -7.33
CA VAL A 117 -0.05 -4.39 -7.34
C VAL A 117 0.10 -5.46 -6.28
N ARG A 118 0.94 -6.46 -6.52
CA ARG A 118 1.10 -7.63 -5.65
C ARG A 118 2.56 -7.94 -5.36
N ARG A 119 2.85 -8.40 -4.16
CA ARG A 119 4.13 -8.98 -3.77
C ARG A 119 3.90 -10.21 -2.90
N THR A 120 4.73 -11.24 -3.05
CA THR A 120 4.82 -12.32 -2.06
C THR A 120 5.94 -11.98 -1.08
N VAL A 121 5.63 -12.00 0.21
CA VAL A 121 6.57 -11.76 1.31
C VAL A 121 6.90 -13.11 1.95
N ALA A 122 8.18 -13.44 2.07
CA ALA A 122 8.62 -14.63 2.76
C ALA A 122 8.56 -14.44 4.29
N PRO A 123 8.35 -15.50 5.09
CA PRO A 123 8.52 -15.44 6.54
C PRO A 123 9.96 -15.02 6.91
N ALA A 124 10.09 -14.30 8.02
CA ALA A 124 11.37 -13.84 8.58
C ALA A 124 12.12 -14.93 9.35
#